data_AF-A0A7J0GMG2-F1
#
_entry.id   AF-A0A7J0GMG2-F1
#
_cell.length_a   1.000
_cell.length_b   1.000
_cell.length_c   1.000
_cell.angle_alpha   90.00
_cell.angle_beta   90.00
_cell.angle_gamma   90.00
#
_symmetry.space_group_name_H-M   'P 1'
#
loop_
_entity.id
_entity.type
_entity.pdbx_description
1 polymer ?
#
loop_
_entity_poly.entity_id
_entity_poly.type
_entity_poly.pdbx_seq_one_letter_code
_entity_poly.pdbx_strand_id
1 'polypeptide(L)'
;MAAHGEPLWSPSSTKAGEVLKAGQDQLTVTWSYNQTFPAGTDSAYKTVKVKLCYAPVSQVDRAWRKTVDNLDKDKTCQFKVVAKPYGPSNNSFTWTVEKDIPTATYFVRAYAYNSNGDEAAFGQTTDAHKTTNLFEIQAITGRHMSLDIASVCFSAFSIVSLFGFFYMEKRKGKLAQQK
;
A
#
# COMPACT_ATOMS: atom_id res chain seq x y z
N MET A 1 0.20 -8.29 25.18
CA MET A 1 1.60 -8.70 24.88
C MET A 1 1.60 -9.30 23.49
N ALA A 2 2.08 -8.57 22.48
CA ALA A 2 2.28 -9.14 21.15
C ALA A 2 3.51 -10.04 21.24
N ALA A 3 3.29 -11.35 21.28
CA ALA A 3 4.35 -12.31 21.40
C ALA A 3 5.28 -12.19 20.18
N HIS A 4 6.58 -12.10 20.46
CA HIS A 4 7.67 -12.41 19.53
C HIS A 4 7.66 -13.92 19.20
N GLY A 5 6.53 -14.43 18.70
CA GLY A 5 6.34 -15.83 18.35
C GLY A 5 6.80 -16.08 16.92
N GLU A 6 7.57 -17.13 16.73
CA GLU A 6 7.87 -17.68 15.41
C GLU A 6 6.60 -17.77 14.56
N PRO A 7 6.69 -17.49 13.25
CA PRO A 7 5.51 -17.43 12.41
C PRO A 7 4.86 -18.83 12.36
N LEU A 8 3.59 -18.91 12.77
CA LEU A 8 2.77 -20.14 12.77
C LEU A 8 2.54 -20.73 11.35
N TRP A 9 3.13 -20.10 10.33
CA TRP A 9 2.91 -20.31 8.91
C TRP A 9 3.95 -19.56 8.08
N SER A 10 4.26 -20.10 6.91
CA SER A 10 5.32 -19.60 6.04
C SER A 10 4.73 -19.02 4.75
N PRO A 11 4.51 -17.70 4.64
CA PRO A 11 4.18 -17.12 3.37
C PRO A 11 5.43 -17.06 2.47
N SER A 12 5.24 -17.21 1.16
CA SER A 12 6.27 -16.94 0.16
C SER A 12 5.71 -16.09 -0.98
N SER A 13 6.59 -15.36 -1.66
CA SER A 13 6.24 -14.43 -2.74
C SER A 13 7.26 -14.50 -3.88
N THR A 14 7.20 -13.54 -4.81
CA THR A 14 8.21 -13.31 -5.86
C THR A 14 9.64 -13.23 -5.32
N LYS A 15 10.62 -13.37 -6.22
CA LYS A 15 12.03 -13.47 -5.83
C LYS A 15 12.50 -12.18 -5.15
N ALA A 16 13.36 -12.34 -4.14
CA ALA A 16 14.02 -11.22 -3.50
C ALA A 16 14.76 -10.36 -4.53
N GLY A 17 14.59 -9.04 -4.46
CA GLY A 17 15.20 -8.08 -5.38
C GLY A 17 14.49 -7.92 -6.73
N GLU A 18 13.34 -8.58 -6.93
CA GLU A 18 12.51 -8.36 -8.12
C GLU A 18 11.82 -6.98 -8.06
N VAL A 19 11.63 -6.39 -9.24
CA VAL A 19 10.94 -5.10 -9.41
C VAL A 19 9.66 -5.35 -10.19
N LEU A 20 8.51 -5.05 -9.57
CA LEU A 20 7.18 -5.23 -10.14
C LEU A 20 6.57 -3.88 -10.54
N LYS A 21 5.99 -3.80 -11.72
CA LYS A 21 5.25 -2.64 -12.19
C LYS A 21 3.78 -2.75 -11.78
N ALA A 22 3.32 -1.75 -11.04
CA ALA A 22 1.92 -1.58 -10.72
C ALA A 22 1.06 -1.61 -11.99
N GLY A 23 -0.12 -2.23 -11.90
CA GLY A 23 -1.10 -2.41 -12.97
C GLY A 23 -0.66 -3.26 -14.17
N GLN A 24 0.52 -3.88 -14.14
CA GLN A 24 1.04 -4.73 -15.21
C GLN A 24 1.47 -6.09 -14.68
N ASP A 25 2.36 -6.09 -13.68
CA ASP A 25 2.98 -7.32 -13.20
C ASP A 25 2.12 -7.99 -12.13
N GLN A 26 2.34 -9.30 -11.98
CA GLN A 26 1.60 -10.15 -11.05
C GLN A 26 2.52 -10.68 -9.96
N LEU A 27 1.98 -10.73 -8.75
CA LEU A 27 2.61 -11.28 -7.57
C LEU A 27 1.87 -12.55 -7.16
N THR A 28 2.55 -13.69 -7.20
CA THR A 28 2.01 -14.92 -6.61
C THR A 28 2.45 -15.02 -5.16
N VAL A 29 1.46 -15.10 -4.26
CA VAL A 29 1.67 -15.35 -2.84
C VAL A 29 1.16 -16.73 -2.49
N THR A 30 1.97 -17.49 -1.77
CA THR A 30 1.56 -18.79 -1.22
C THR A 30 1.69 -18.78 0.28
N TRP A 31 0.88 -19.58 0.95
CA TRP A 31 0.94 -19.71 2.39
C TRP A 31 0.39 -21.05 2.88
N SER A 32 0.99 -21.56 3.94
CA SER A 32 0.59 -22.82 4.58
C SER A 32 0.85 -22.77 6.07
N TYR A 33 -0.01 -23.44 6.84
CA TYR A 33 0.19 -23.64 8.26
C TYR A 33 1.40 -24.54 8.51
N ASN A 34 2.22 -24.17 9.49
CA ASN A 34 3.37 -24.98 9.85
C ASN A 34 2.93 -26.17 10.72
N GLN A 35 3.09 -27.38 10.20
CA GLN A 35 2.63 -28.61 10.86
C GLN A 35 3.51 -29.04 12.03
N THR A 36 4.61 -28.33 12.33
CA THR A 36 5.43 -28.60 13.53
C THR A 36 4.75 -28.17 14.82
N PHE A 37 3.72 -27.33 14.74
CA PHE A 37 2.96 -26.89 15.91
C PHE A 37 1.95 -27.96 16.37
N PRO A 38 1.58 -27.98 17.66
CA PRO A 38 0.61 -28.95 18.18
C PRO A 38 -0.73 -28.88 17.43
N ALA A 39 -1.34 -30.05 17.20
CA ALA A 39 -2.65 -30.15 16.58
C ALA A 39 -3.70 -29.30 17.34
N GLY A 40 -4.52 -28.55 16.60
CA GLY A 40 -5.55 -27.68 17.16
C GLY A 40 -5.09 -26.28 17.55
N THR A 41 -3.81 -25.94 17.38
CA THR A 41 -3.30 -24.58 17.60
C THR A 41 -3.95 -23.56 16.62
N ASP A 42 -4.31 -24.01 15.42
CA ASP A 42 -5.01 -23.22 14.40
C ASP A 42 -6.54 -23.29 14.48
N SER A 43 -7.10 -23.95 15.50
CA SER A 43 -8.56 -24.17 15.65
C SER A 43 -9.39 -22.88 15.66
N ALA A 44 -8.79 -21.80 16.16
CA ALA A 44 -9.39 -20.47 16.19
C ALA A 44 -9.40 -19.77 14.82
N TYR A 45 -8.61 -20.21 13.84
CA TYR A 45 -8.46 -19.53 12.56
C TYR A 45 -9.67 -19.78 11.67
N LYS A 46 -10.24 -18.70 11.14
CA LYS A 46 -11.41 -18.72 10.27
C LYS A 46 -11.17 -18.03 8.95
N THR A 47 -10.42 -16.94 8.94
CA THR A 47 -10.14 -16.15 7.73
C THR A 47 -8.67 -15.80 7.67
N VAL A 48 -8.10 -15.86 6.47
CA VAL A 48 -6.75 -15.35 6.19
C VAL A 48 -6.87 -14.08 5.35
N LYS A 49 -6.16 -13.03 5.76
CA LYS A 49 -5.96 -11.82 4.94
C LYS A 49 -4.48 -11.65 4.66
N VAL A 50 -4.12 -11.65 3.39
CA VAL A 50 -2.77 -11.33 2.94
C VAL A 50 -2.70 -9.83 2.66
N LYS A 51 -1.69 -9.18 3.21
CA LYS A 51 -1.45 -7.75 3.04
C LYS A 51 -0.03 -7.49 2.57
N LEU A 52 0.12 -6.40 1.83
CA LEU A 52 1.39 -5.84 1.43
C LEU A 52 1.86 -4.84 2.48
N CYS A 53 3.13 -4.94 2.87
CA CYS A 53 3.71 -4.21 3.99
C CYS A 53 4.97 -3.45 3.57
N TYR A 54 5.11 -2.19 4.01
CA TYR A 54 6.31 -1.39 3.75
C TYR A 54 7.53 -1.94 4.49
N ALA A 55 8.62 -2.19 3.77
CA ALA A 55 9.92 -2.49 4.39
C ALA A 55 10.46 -1.24 5.12
N PRO A 56 11.30 -1.40 6.18
CA PRO A 56 11.82 -0.28 6.97
C PRO A 56 12.49 0.81 6.14
N VAL A 57 13.23 0.43 5.08
CA VAL A 57 13.87 1.36 4.12
C VAL A 57 12.87 2.32 3.46
N SER A 58 11.61 1.89 3.29
CA SER A 58 10.53 2.68 2.68
C SER A 58 9.66 3.42 3.70
N GLN A 59 9.97 3.33 5.01
CA GLN A 59 9.26 4.01 6.10
C GLN A 59 9.98 5.29 6.60
N VAL A 60 11.26 5.45 6.29
CA VAL A 60 12.09 6.59 6.75
C VAL A 60 11.45 7.92 6.31
N ASP A 61 11.24 8.84 7.26
CA ASP A 61 10.59 10.15 7.09
C ASP A 61 9.17 10.11 6.47
N ARG A 62 8.51 8.95 6.51
CA ARG A 62 7.17 8.74 5.97
C ARG A 62 6.23 8.33 7.09
N ALA A 63 5.77 9.29 7.89
CA ALA A 63 4.88 9.04 9.04
C ALA A 63 3.59 8.28 8.66
N TRP A 64 3.14 8.39 7.40
CA TRP A 64 2.00 7.65 6.87
C TRP A 64 2.29 6.18 6.52
N ARG A 65 3.51 5.69 6.74
CA ARG A 65 3.95 4.28 6.54
C ARG A 65 4.51 3.66 7.82
N LYS A 66 4.40 4.35 8.96
CA LYS A 66 5.06 4.01 10.21
C LYS A 66 4.47 2.76 10.87
N THR A 67 5.35 1.92 11.40
CA THR A 67 5.00 0.79 12.27
C THR A 67 4.54 1.28 13.64
N VAL A 68 3.39 0.77 14.12
CA VAL A 68 2.85 1.04 15.46
C VAL A 68 2.38 -0.28 16.08
N ASP A 69 2.63 -0.47 17.37
CA ASP A 69 2.25 -1.72 18.07
C ASP A 69 0.73 -1.94 18.12
N ASN A 70 -0.03 -0.85 18.15
CA ASN A 70 -1.47 -0.92 17.96
C ASN A 70 -1.76 -1.16 16.47
N LEU A 71 -2.21 -2.38 16.15
CA LEU A 71 -2.53 -2.84 14.81
C LEU A 71 -3.57 -1.97 14.09
N ASP A 72 -4.56 -1.42 14.79
CA ASP A 72 -5.56 -0.51 14.19
C ASP A 72 -4.94 0.81 13.73
N LYS A 73 -3.78 1.16 14.30
CA LYS A 73 -3.00 2.35 13.96
C LYS A 73 -1.75 2.02 13.14
N ASP A 74 -1.46 0.74 12.90
CA ASP A 74 -0.28 0.31 12.15
C ASP A 74 -0.47 0.63 10.67
N LYS A 75 0.41 1.49 10.15
CA LYS A 75 0.42 1.89 8.74
C LYS A 75 1.45 1.11 7.95
N THR A 76 2.02 0.05 8.50
CA THR A 76 2.99 -0.78 7.78
C THR A 76 2.30 -1.57 6.69
N CYS A 77 1.19 -2.23 7.01
CA CYS A 77 0.50 -3.18 6.15
C CYS A 77 -0.87 -2.66 5.69
N GLN A 78 -0.87 -1.78 4.69
CA GLN A 78 -2.06 -1.02 4.29
C GLN A 78 -2.87 -1.69 3.17
N PHE A 79 -2.18 -2.36 2.24
CA PHE A 79 -2.84 -2.85 1.02
C PHE A 79 -3.25 -4.31 1.18
N LYS A 80 -4.52 -4.59 0.92
CA LYS A 80 -5.08 -5.95 0.98
C LYS A 80 -4.83 -6.63 -0.36
N VAL A 81 -4.04 -7.70 -0.35
CA VAL A 81 -3.80 -8.56 -1.53
C VAL A 81 -4.97 -9.52 -1.72
N VAL A 82 -5.35 -10.24 -0.66
CA VAL A 82 -6.47 -11.18 -0.70
C VAL A 82 -7.07 -11.41 0.68
N ALA A 83 -8.35 -11.76 0.74
CA ALA A 83 -9.00 -12.31 1.93
C ALA A 83 -9.74 -13.59 1.54
N LYS A 84 -9.48 -14.70 2.24
CA LYS A 84 -10.11 -16.01 1.98
C LYS A 84 -10.42 -16.74 3.29
N PRO A 85 -11.39 -17.68 3.30
CA PRO A 85 -11.53 -18.63 4.40
C PRO A 85 -10.20 -19.34 4.68
N TYR A 86 -9.96 -19.66 5.95
CA TYR A 86 -8.74 -20.36 6.36
C TYR A 86 -8.74 -21.79 5.80
N GLY A 87 -7.61 -22.16 5.19
CA GLY A 87 -7.27 -23.53 4.84
C GLY A 87 -5.84 -23.80 5.32
N PRO A 88 -5.54 -24.98 5.91
CA PRO A 88 -4.24 -25.25 6.52
C PRO A 88 -3.11 -25.45 5.51
N SER A 89 -3.39 -25.83 4.26
CA SER A 89 -2.36 -26.20 3.28
C SER A 89 -2.67 -25.74 1.87
N ASN A 90 -1.62 -25.66 1.03
CA ASN A 90 -1.67 -25.42 -0.41
C ASN A 90 -2.42 -24.14 -0.83
N ASN A 91 -2.42 -23.10 0.01
CA ASN A 91 -3.02 -21.84 -0.38
C ASN A 91 -2.09 -21.08 -1.31
N SER A 92 -2.65 -20.64 -2.43
CA SER A 92 -1.97 -19.80 -3.41
C SER A 92 -2.94 -18.75 -3.93
N PHE A 93 -2.40 -17.58 -4.24
CA PHE A 93 -3.13 -16.52 -4.90
C PHE A 93 -2.20 -15.68 -5.77
N THR A 94 -2.57 -15.51 -7.03
CA THR A 94 -1.89 -14.61 -7.94
C THR A 94 -2.67 -13.30 -8.00
N TRP A 95 -2.01 -12.22 -7.63
CA TRP A 95 -2.56 -10.87 -7.56
C TRP A 95 -1.86 -9.97 -8.56
N THR A 96 -2.61 -9.32 -9.44
CA THR A 96 -2.06 -8.22 -10.24
C THR A 96 -1.84 -7.03 -9.32
N VAL A 97 -0.62 -6.50 -9.28
CA VAL A 97 -0.30 -5.34 -8.44
C VAL A 97 -1.20 -4.19 -8.87
N GLU A 98 -1.94 -3.60 -7.93
CA GLU A 98 -2.90 -2.53 -8.25
C GLU A 98 -2.19 -1.23 -8.65
N LYS A 99 -2.86 -0.40 -9.47
CA LYS A 99 -2.25 0.83 -10.04
C LYS A 99 -1.96 1.92 -9.01
N ASP A 100 -2.67 1.89 -7.90
CA ASP A 100 -2.58 2.85 -6.80
C ASP A 100 -1.51 2.47 -5.75
N ILE A 101 -0.85 1.31 -5.93
CA ILE A 101 0.27 0.90 -5.08
C ILE A 101 1.47 1.81 -5.37
N PRO A 102 1.94 2.59 -4.37
CA PRO A 102 2.99 3.57 -4.60
C PRO A 102 4.36 2.91 -4.70
N THR A 103 5.29 3.60 -5.37
CA THR A 103 6.67 3.16 -5.46
C THR A 103 7.30 3.02 -4.07
N ALA A 104 7.77 1.82 -3.74
CA ALA A 104 8.45 1.49 -2.49
C ALA A 104 8.96 0.03 -2.51
N THR A 105 9.73 -0.30 -1.48
CA THR A 105 10.14 -1.66 -1.14
C THR A 105 9.15 -2.27 -0.15
N TYR A 106 8.73 -3.50 -0.43
CA TYR A 106 7.69 -4.21 0.29
C TYR A 106 8.11 -5.63 0.69
N PHE A 107 7.36 -6.16 1.65
CA PHE A 107 7.27 -7.60 1.95
C PHE A 107 5.79 -7.97 2.09
N VAL A 108 5.50 -9.27 2.08
CA VAL A 108 4.15 -9.78 2.29
C VAL A 108 4.02 -10.26 3.71
N ARG A 109 2.93 -9.84 4.36
CA ARG A 109 2.49 -10.43 5.62
C ARG A 109 1.09 -10.94 5.44
N ALA A 110 0.87 -12.13 5.92
CA ALA A 110 -0.42 -12.70 5.95
C ALA A 110 -0.87 -12.78 7.42
N TYR A 111 -2.17 -12.67 7.64
CA TYR A 111 -2.80 -12.58 8.95
C TYR A 111 -3.94 -13.59 9.04
N ALA A 112 -3.98 -14.36 10.12
CA ALA A 112 -5.08 -15.25 10.47
C ALA A 112 -6.01 -14.56 11.47
N TYR A 113 -7.31 -14.63 11.20
CA TYR A 113 -8.36 -14.00 11.98
C TYR A 113 -9.32 -15.04 12.53
N ASN A 114 -9.79 -14.81 13.75
CA ASN A 114 -10.82 -15.62 14.41
C ASN A 114 -12.23 -15.27 13.93
N SER A 115 -13.26 -15.90 14.51
CA SER A 115 -14.68 -15.64 14.20
C SER A 115 -15.16 -14.24 14.56
N ASN A 116 -14.51 -13.60 15.52
CA ASN A 116 -14.83 -12.24 15.96
C ASN A 116 -14.16 -11.19 15.06
N GLY A 117 -13.28 -11.61 14.15
CA GLY A 117 -12.51 -10.74 13.28
C GLY A 117 -11.25 -10.18 13.94
N ASP A 118 -10.84 -10.72 15.09
CA ASP A 118 -9.57 -10.37 15.75
C ASP A 118 -8.42 -11.16 15.14
N GLU A 119 -7.25 -10.53 15.08
CA GLU A 119 -6.02 -11.20 14.67
C GLU A 119 -5.63 -12.27 15.71
N ALA A 120 -5.55 -13.51 15.25
CA ALA A 120 -5.13 -14.64 16.07
C ALA A 120 -3.64 -14.96 15.86
N ALA A 121 -3.11 -14.71 14.66
CA ALA A 121 -1.70 -14.90 14.33
C ALA A 121 -1.31 -14.19 13.02
N PHE A 122 0.00 -14.02 12.80
CA PHE A 122 0.54 -13.54 11.53
C PHE A 122 1.84 -14.26 11.16
N GLY A 123 2.20 -14.13 9.89
CA GLY A 123 3.36 -14.76 9.26
C GLY A 123 3.80 -13.88 8.11
N GLN A 124 5.09 -13.81 7.87
CA GLN A 124 5.67 -12.84 6.92
C GLN A 124 6.80 -13.45 6.10
N THR A 125 7.01 -12.93 4.90
CA THR A 125 8.03 -13.43 3.97
C THR A 125 9.45 -13.03 4.36
N THR A 126 9.58 -12.06 5.28
CA THR A 126 10.83 -11.42 5.69
C THR A 126 11.23 -11.81 7.12
N ASP A 127 12.48 -11.58 7.49
CA ASP A 127 13.04 -11.83 8.82
C ASP A 127 12.51 -10.84 9.87
N ALA A 128 12.87 -11.04 11.14
CA ALA A 128 12.43 -10.19 12.25
C ALA A 128 12.84 -8.71 12.05
N HIS A 129 14.00 -8.46 11.44
CA HIS A 129 14.49 -7.12 11.13
C HIS A 129 13.91 -6.56 9.83
N LYS A 130 13.16 -7.36 9.06
CA LYS A 130 12.50 -6.99 7.82
C LYS A 130 13.47 -6.53 6.73
N THR A 131 14.59 -7.23 6.59
CA THR A 131 15.71 -6.88 5.70
C THR A 131 15.90 -7.87 4.54
N THR A 132 15.29 -9.06 4.63
CA THR A 132 15.41 -10.14 3.66
C THR A 132 14.12 -10.36 2.88
N ASN A 133 14.18 -11.03 1.71
CA ASN A 133 13.00 -11.36 0.88
C ASN A 133 12.08 -10.16 0.59
N LEU A 134 12.71 -9.02 0.35
CA LEU A 134 12.05 -7.78 -0.05
C LEU A 134 11.98 -7.70 -1.58
N PHE A 135 10.97 -7.01 -2.08
CA PHE A 135 10.82 -6.70 -3.51
C PHE A 135 10.38 -5.24 -3.68
N GLU A 136 10.66 -4.67 -4.83
CA GLU A 136 10.26 -3.31 -5.17
C GLU A 136 8.99 -3.33 -6.00
N ILE A 137 8.08 -2.41 -5.71
CA ILE A 137 7.00 -2.07 -6.63
C ILE A 137 7.28 -0.68 -7.16
N GLN A 138 7.17 -0.52 -8.48
CA GLN A 138 7.17 0.76 -9.16
C GLN A 138 5.74 1.11 -9.55
N ALA A 139 5.25 2.23 -9.03
CA ALA A 139 3.96 2.78 -9.44
C ALA A 139 3.99 3.11 -10.94
N ILE A 140 2.84 3.00 -11.61
CA ILE A 140 2.72 3.58 -12.95
C ILE A 140 2.87 5.09 -12.79
N THR A 141 3.89 5.65 -13.43
CA THR A 141 4.02 7.10 -13.61
C THR A 141 2.99 7.57 -14.63
N GLY A 142 1.72 7.53 -14.24
CA GLY A 142 0.66 8.24 -14.94
C GLY A 142 0.55 9.61 -14.32
N ARG A 143 0.91 10.67 -15.05
CA ARG A 143 0.38 12.01 -14.77
C ARG A 143 -1.13 11.82 -14.69
N HIS A 144 -1.71 11.91 -13.48
CA HIS A 144 -3.14 11.71 -13.33
C HIS A 144 -3.82 12.68 -14.31
N MET A 145 -4.75 12.19 -15.14
CA MET A 145 -5.46 13.06 -16.09
C MET A 145 -6.09 14.26 -15.38
N SER A 146 -6.47 14.11 -14.10
CA SER A 146 -6.94 15.20 -13.25
C SER A 146 -5.89 16.28 -13.01
N LEU A 147 -4.61 15.93 -12.80
CA LEU A 147 -3.50 16.87 -12.66
C LEU A 147 -3.20 17.59 -13.98
N ASP A 148 -3.29 16.87 -15.10
CA ASP A 148 -3.21 17.45 -16.44
C ASP A 148 -4.31 18.50 -16.66
N ILE A 149 -5.56 18.10 -16.46
CA ILE A 149 -6.73 18.97 -16.64
C ILE A 149 -6.66 20.18 -15.70
N ALA A 150 -6.34 19.97 -14.42
CA ALA A 150 -6.19 21.05 -13.46
C ALA A 150 -5.10 22.05 -13.89
N SER A 151 -3.96 21.55 -14.40
CA SER A 151 -2.88 22.41 -14.89
C SER A 151 -3.32 23.28 -16.07
N VAL A 152 -4.11 22.74 -16.99
CA VAL A 152 -4.67 23.49 -18.13
C VAL A 152 -5.66 24.55 -17.65
N CYS A 153 -6.60 24.19 -16.78
CA CYS A 153 -7.59 25.12 -16.24
C CYS A 153 -6.95 26.29 -15.47
N PHE A 154 -5.99 26.00 -14.59
CA PHE A 154 -5.30 27.06 -13.81
C PHE A 154 -4.44 27.96 -14.70
N SER A 155 -3.83 27.41 -15.75
CA SER A 155 -3.05 28.20 -16.72
C SER A 155 -3.94 29.11 -17.56
N ALA A 156 -5.11 28.63 -18.00
CA ALA A 156 -6.07 29.47 -18.71
C ALA A 156 -6.62 30.58 -17.79
N PHE A 157 -6.93 30.25 -16.54
CA PHE A 157 -7.45 31.21 -15.56
C PHE A 157 -6.44 32.32 -15.25
N SER A 158 -5.15 32.01 -15.11
CA SER A 158 -4.11 33.01 -14.84
C SER A 158 -3.97 34.01 -15.98
N ILE A 159 -4.02 33.55 -17.23
CA ILE A 159 -3.95 34.41 -18.42
C ILE A 159 -5.20 35.31 -18.49
N VAL A 160 -6.40 34.73 -18.33
CA VAL A 160 -7.66 35.48 -18.40
C VAL A 160 -7.76 36.51 -17.28
N SER A 161 -7.35 36.17 -16.06
CA SER A 161 -7.36 37.10 -14.93
C SER A 161 -6.37 38.25 -15.14
N LEU A 162 -5.18 38.00 -15.70
CA LEU A 162 -4.22 39.04 -16.06
C LEU A 162 -4.79 40.01 -17.13
N PHE A 163 -5.39 39.48 -18.19
CA PHE A 163 -6.04 40.31 -19.20
C PHE A 163 -7.24 41.10 -18.65
N GLY A 164 -8.04 40.47 -17.79
CA GLY A 164 -9.15 41.13 -17.09
C GLY A 164 -8.66 42.30 -16.22
N PHE A 165 -7.55 42.10 -15.51
CA PHE A 165 -6.92 43.14 -14.71
C PHE A 165 -6.48 44.33 -15.57
N PHE A 166 -5.71 44.09 -16.64
CA PHE A 166 -5.28 45.17 -17.55
C PHE A 166 -6.46 45.90 -18.22
N TYR A 167 -7.52 45.18 -18.58
CA TYR A 167 -8.71 45.80 -19.15
C TYR A 167 -9.41 46.72 -18.15
N MET A 168 -9.59 46.27 -16.91
CA MET A 168 -10.17 47.08 -15.83
C MET A 168 -9.31 48.31 -15.52
N GLU A 169 -7.98 48.15 -15.46
CA GLU A 169 -7.04 49.25 -15.21
C GLU A 169 -7.13 50.30 -16.34
N LYS A 170 -7.14 49.86 -17.60
CA LYS A 170 -7.32 50.75 -18.76
C LYS A 170 -8.66 51.50 -18.73
N ARG A 171 -9.73 50.83 -18.28
CA ARG A 171 -11.06 51.45 -18.12
C ARG A 171 -11.06 52.50 -17.02
N LYS A 172 -10.44 52.22 -15.86
CA LYS A 172 -10.28 53.16 -14.75
C LYS A 172 -9.45 54.38 -15.14
N GLY A 173 -8.35 54.19 -15.88
CA GLY A 173 -7.51 55.28 -16.38
C GLY A 173 -8.27 56.24 -17.31
N LYS A 174 -9.09 55.71 -18.23
CA LYS A 174 -9.93 56.55 -19.10
C LYS A 174 -10.99 57.34 -18.33
N LEU A 175 -11.63 56.73 -17.33
CA LEU A 175 -12.62 57.39 -16.49
C LEU A 175 -12.00 58.50 -15.63
N ALA A 176 -10.75 58.34 -15.19
CA ALA A 176 -10.03 59.35 -14.42
C ALA A 176 -9.59 60.56 -15.28
N GLN A 177 -9.30 60.37 -16.57
CA GLN A 177 -8.99 61.46 -17.50
C GLN A 177 -10.21 62.25 -17.98
N GLN A 178 -11.42 61.70 -17.80
CA GLN A 178 -12.69 62.32 -18.21
C GLN A 178 -13.33 63.17 -17.10
N LYS A 179 -12.70 63.28 -15.92
CA LYS A 179 -13.14 64.08 -14.79
C LYS A 179 -12.18 65.25 -14.57
#